data_AF-A0A920KQA2-F1
#
_entry.id   AF-A0A920KQA2-F1
#
_cell.length_a   1.000
_cell.length_b   1.000
_cell.length_c   1.000
_cell.angle_alpha   90.00
_cell.angle_beta   90.00
_cell.angle_gamma   90.00
#
_symmetry.space_group_name_H-M   'P 1'
#
loop_
_entity.id
_entity.type
_entity.pdbx_description
1 polymer ?
#
loop_
_entity_poly.entity_id
_entity_poly.type
_entity_poly.pdbx_seq_one_letter_code
_entity_poly.pdbx_strand_id
1 'polypeptide(L)'
;MRLMASHRRPYKTADGLYLAVLPYWDNHWGTFCSVAGKPELAEDPRFQTMALRLANINESYRETGEIIATKTRQEWVDLLGDTNVPMMVVNTLDELIEDPQLVGGGFWQEHDHPTEGDCAFESTHEF
;
A
#
# COMPACT_ATOMS: atom_id res chain seq x y z
N MET A 1 -5.37 16.93 -12.61
CA MET A 1 -4.15 16.91 -11.75
C MET A 1 -4.10 15.58 -11.01
N ARG A 2 -2.97 14.84 -11.05
CA ARG A 2 -2.82 13.48 -10.47
C ARG A 2 -3.22 13.37 -9.00
N LEU A 3 -2.91 14.39 -8.20
CA LEU A 3 -3.22 14.40 -6.76
C LEU A 3 -4.74 14.42 -6.49
N MET A 4 -5.54 14.89 -7.45
CA MET A 4 -7.00 15.01 -7.33
C MET A 4 -7.75 13.87 -8.03
N ALA A 5 -7.06 12.79 -8.43
CA ALA A 5 -7.68 11.64 -9.06
C ALA A 5 -8.56 10.89 -8.03
N SER A 6 -9.82 10.62 -8.38
CA SER A 6 -10.83 10.06 -7.46
C SER A 6 -10.46 8.69 -6.90
N HIS A 7 -9.65 7.92 -7.65
CA HIS A 7 -9.22 6.57 -7.28
C HIS A 7 -7.84 6.53 -6.63
N ARG A 8 -7.21 7.69 -6.34
CA ARG A 8 -5.91 7.75 -5.65
C ARG A 8 -6.10 7.54 -4.14
N ARG A 9 -6.10 6.28 -3.72
CA ARG A 9 -6.28 5.86 -2.32
C ARG A 9 -5.65 4.48 -2.09
N PRO A 10 -5.44 4.06 -0.83
CA PRO A 10 -5.19 2.65 -0.54
C PRO A 10 -6.31 1.76 -1.12
N TYR A 11 -5.92 0.61 -1.63
CA TYR A 11 -6.83 -0.35 -2.25
C TYR A 11 -7.20 -1.44 -1.25
N LYS A 12 -8.49 -1.77 -1.21
CA LYS A 12 -9.01 -2.84 -0.37
C LYS A 12 -8.70 -4.19 -1.02
N THR A 13 -8.17 -5.13 -0.25
CA THR A 13 -7.89 -6.51 -0.64
C THR A 13 -9.08 -7.43 -0.36
N ALA A 14 -9.03 -8.69 -0.81
CA ALA A 14 -10.14 -9.65 -0.71
C ALA A 14 -10.54 -9.98 0.73
N ASP A 15 -9.59 -9.94 1.66
CA ASP A 15 -9.76 -10.11 3.12
C ASP A 15 -10.23 -8.83 3.83
N GLY A 16 -10.42 -7.73 3.10
CA GLY A 16 -10.92 -6.46 3.61
C GLY A 16 -9.88 -5.55 4.24
N LEU A 17 -8.61 -5.96 4.24
CA LEU A 17 -7.46 -5.14 4.60
C LEU A 17 -7.06 -4.24 3.43
N TYR A 18 -6.00 -3.45 3.60
CA TYR A 18 -5.62 -2.42 2.62
C TYR A 18 -4.13 -2.45 2.27
N LEU A 19 -3.86 -2.14 1.00
CA LEU A 19 -2.51 -1.93 0.46
C LEU A 19 -2.42 -0.58 -0.26
N ALA A 20 -1.34 0.14 -0.02
CA ALA A 20 -0.94 1.27 -0.85
C ALA A 20 -0.04 0.76 -1.97
N VAL A 21 -0.56 0.66 -3.20
CA VAL A 21 0.19 0.13 -4.37
C VAL A 21 0.25 1.20 -5.47
N LEU A 22 1.43 1.44 -6.02
CA LEU A 22 1.63 2.47 -7.06
C LEU A 22 2.59 1.98 -8.16
N PRO A 23 2.09 1.20 -9.14
CA PRO A 23 2.88 0.76 -10.30
C PRO A 23 3.13 1.93 -11.26
N TYR A 24 4.08 2.78 -10.88
CA TYR A 24 4.27 4.11 -11.48
C TYR A 24 5.03 4.07 -12.82
N TRP A 25 6.24 3.51 -12.82
CA TRP A 25 7.09 3.39 -14.01
C TRP A 25 6.68 2.21 -14.89
N ASP A 26 7.14 2.21 -16.14
CA ASP A 26 6.74 1.21 -17.14
C ASP A 26 7.12 -0.22 -16.72
N ASN A 27 8.31 -0.37 -16.14
CA ASN A 27 8.73 -1.63 -15.54
C ASN A 27 7.84 -2.05 -14.35
N HIS A 28 7.42 -1.12 -13.48
CA HIS A 28 6.52 -1.44 -12.37
C HIS A 28 5.16 -1.90 -12.89
N TRP A 29 4.63 -1.23 -13.92
CA TRP A 29 3.36 -1.61 -14.54
C TRP A 29 3.42 -2.99 -15.18
N GLY A 30 4.47 -3.26 -15.96
CA GLY A 30 4.69 -4.58 -16.57
C GLY A 30 4.79 -5.70 -15.53
N THR A 31 5.62 -5.50 -14.49
CA THR A 31 5.75 -6.48 -13.39
C THR A 31 4.42 -6.69 -12.68
N PHE A 32 3.71 -5.62 -12.33
CA PHE A 32 2.41 -5.69 -11.68
C PHE A 32 1.38 -6.47 -12.52
N CYS A 33 1.26 -6.16 -13.82
CA CYS A 33 0.34 -6.85 -14.73
C CYS A 33 0.68 -8.34 -14.88
N SER A 34 1.97 -8.66 -14.96
CA SER A 34 2.45 -10.05 -15.03
C SER A 34 2.10 -10.85 -13.77
N VAL A 35 2.43 -10.30 -12.60
CA VAL A 35 2.14 -10.92 -11.28
C VAL A 35 0.63 -11.04 -11.04
N ALA A 36 -0.15 -10.07 -11.53
CA ALA A 36 -1.60 -10.09 -11.48
C ALA A 36 -2.24 -11.11 -12.44
N GLY A 37 -1.46 -11.77 -13.31
CA GLY A 37 -1.98 -12.69 -14.33
C GLY A 37 -2.76 -11.99 -15.45
N LYS A 38 -2.47 -10.70 -15.69
CA LYS A 38 -3.10 -9.85 -16.70
C LYS A 38 -2.07 -9.18 -17.63
N PRO A 39 -1.15 -9.93 -18.26
CA PRO A 39 -0.10 -9.35 -19.09
C PRO A 39 -0.65 -8.51 -20.26
N GLU A 40 -1.86 -8.79 -20.75
CA GLU A 40 -2.55 -8.01 -21.78
C GLU A 40 -2.78 -6.54 -21.39
N LEU A 41 -2.85 -6.25 -20.09
CA LEU A 41 -3.06 -4.89 -19.58
C LEU A 41 -1.79 -4.02 -19.72
N ALA A 42 -0.60 -4.63 -19.80
CA ALA A 42 0.63 -3.92 -20.10
C ALA A 42 0.68 -3.42 -21.55
N GLU A 43 0.00 -4.15 -22.46
CA GLU A 43 -0.09 -3.83 -23.88
C GLU A 43 -1.29 -2.93 -24.23
N ASP A 44 -2.18 -2.63 -23.27
CA ASP A 44 -3.31 -1.74 -23.48
C ASP A 44 -2.82 -0.34 -23.92
N PRO A 45 -3.28 0.20 -25.07
CA PRO A 45 -2.88 1.53 -25.56
C PRO A 45 -3.07 2.67 -24.54
N ARG A 46 -3.90 2.48 -23.52
CA ARG A 46 -4.12 3.44 -22.43
C ARG A 46 -2.99 3.42 -21.40
N PHE A 47 -2.24 2.33 -21.28
CA PHE A 47 -1.32 2.07 -20.17
C PHE A 47 0.11 1.68 -20.55
N GLN A 48 0.42 1.51 -21.84
CA GLN A 48 1.76 1.09 -22.30
C GLN A 48 2.91 1.95 -21.76
N THR A 49 2.72 3.26 -21.62
CA THR A 49 3.76 4.18 -21.11
C THR A 49 3.27 4.96 -19.89
N MET A 50 4.21 5.44 -19.09
CA MET A 50 3.92 6.27 -17.93
C MET A 50 3.13 7.52 -18.34
N ALA A 51 3.47 8.12 -19.48
CA ALA A 51 2.75 9.28 -20.01
C ALA A 51 1.28 8.93 -20.32
N LEU A 52 1.03 7.77 -20.92
CA LEU A 52 -0.32 7.28 -21.21
C LEU A 52 -1.09 6.95 -19.93
N ARG A 53 -0.45 6.31 -18.94
CA ARG A 53 -1.06 6.07 -17.62
C ARG A 53 -1.38 7.37 -16.89
N LEU A 54 -0.55 8.41 -17.03
CA LEU A 54 -0.83 9.73 -16.45
C LEU A 54 -1.99 10.46 -17.16
N ALA A 55 -2.11 10.31 -18.48
CA ALA A 55 -3.26 10.80 -19.24
C ALA A 55 -4.56 10.06 -18.85
N ASN A 56 -4.46 8.77 -18.53
CA ASN A 56 -5.56 7.89 -18.14
C ASN A 56 -5.55 7.56 -16.64
N ILE A 57 -5.12 8.49 -15.78
CA ILE A 57 -4.75 8.19 -14.39
C ILE A 57 -5.90 7.62 -13.55
N ASN A 58 -7.12 8.10 -13.77
CA ASN A 58 -8.30 7.58 -13.05
C ASN A 58 -8.55 6.11 -13.41
N GLU A 59 -8.39 5.76 -14.68
CA GLU A 59 -8.58 4.40 -15.18
C GLU A 59 -7.45 3.48 -14.70
N SER A 60 -6.20 3.94 -14.76
CA SER A 60 -5.05 3.19 -14.24
C SER A 60 -5.22 2.88 -12.75
N TYR A 61 -5.69 3.83 -11.95
CA TYR A 61 -6.01 3.60 -10.53
C TYR A 61 -7.23 2.70 -10.32
N ARG A 62 -8.26 2.80 -11.17
CA ARG A 62 -9.42 1.90 -11.13
C ARG A 62 -8.99 0.45 -11.37
N GLU A 63 -8.25 0.19 -12.46
CA GLU A 63 -7.72 -1.14 -12.81
C GLU A 63 -6.81 -1.69 -11.70
N THR A 64 -5.91 -0.86 -11.16
CA THR A 64 -5.05 -1.26 -10.04
C THR A 64 -5.90 -1.72 -8.85
N GLY A 65 -6.93 -0.95 -8.48
CA GLY A 65 -7.81 -1.29 -7.36
C GLY A 65 -8.62 -2.56 -7.59
N GLU A 66 -9.15 -2.76 -8.80
CA GLU A 66 -9.89 -3.97 -9.17
C GLU A 66 -9.00 -5.20 -9.11
N ILE A 67 -7.76 -5.10 -9.57
CA ILE A 67 -6.77 -6.17 -9.47
C ILE A 67 -6.47 -6.47 -8.01
N ILE A 68 -6.14 -5.45 -7.20
CA ILE A 68 -5.78 -5.65 -5.78
C ILE A 68 -6.93 -6.32 -4.99
N ALA A 69 -8.19 -6.05 -5.34
CA ALA A 69 -9.34 -6.68 -4.70
C ALA A 69 -9.46 -8.20 -4.94
N THR A 70 -8.68 -8.80 -5.84
CA THR A 70 -8.77 -10.22 -6.20
C THR A 70 -8.02 -11.18 -5.28
N LYS A 71 -7.11 -10.68 -4.43
CA LYS A 71 -6.31 -11.49 -3.49
C LYS A 71 -6.28 -10.87 -2.12
N THR A 72 -5.95 -11.66 -1.11
CA THR A 72 -5.73 -11.21 0.27
C THR A 72 -4.49 -10.32 0.36
N ARG A 73 -4.37 -9.56 1.46
CA ARG A 73 -3.20 -8.71 1.68
C ARG A 73 -1.91 -9.51 1.69
N GLN A 74 -1.90 -10.66 2.37
CA GLN A 74 -0.70 -11.50 2.48
C GLN A 74 -0.28 -12.08 1.13
N GLU A 75 -1.22 -12.57 0.31
CA GLU A 75 -0.89 -13.06 -1.04
C GLU A 75 -0.24 -11.97 -1.90
N TRP A 76 -0.70 -10.72 -1.82
CA TRP A 76 -0.05 -9.61 -2.52
C TRP A 76 1.32 -9.27 -1.95
N VAL A 77 1.50 -9.34 -0.64
CA VAL A 77 2.81 -9.15 0.00
C VAL A 77 3.79 -10.20 -0.48
N ASP A 78 3.39 -11.47 -0.52
CA ASP A 78 4.25 -12.57 -1.00
C ASP A 78 4.58 -12.42 -2.50
N LEU A 79 3.62 -11.97 -3.30
CA LEU A 79 3.77 -11.82 -4.76
C LEU A 79 4.57 -10.58 -5.19
N LEU A 80 4.44 -9.47 -4.46
CA LEU A 80 5.03 -8.18 -4.82
C LEU A 80 6.21 -7.78 -3.94
N GLY A 81 6.39 -8.39 -2.78
CA GLY A 81 7.39 -8.01 -1.76
C GLY A 81 8.83 -8.07 -2.27
N ASP A 82 9.15 -9.05 -3.13
CA ASP A 82 10.47 -9.20 -3.75
C ASP A 82 10.59 -8.46 -5.11
N THR A 83 9.55 -7.72 -5.51
CA THR A 83 9.55 -6.96 -6.76
C THR A 83 9.96 -5.51 -6.54
N ASN A 84 10.16 -4.79 -7.64
CA ASN A 84 10.39 -3.35 -7.60
C ASN A 84 9.09 -2.52 -7.63
N VAL A 85 7.91 -3.15 -7.56
CA VAL A 85 6.64 -2.43 -7.58
C VAL A 85 6.45 -1.75 -6.23
N PRO A 86 6.33 -0.40 -6.18
CA PRO A 86 6.11 0.31 -4.92
C PRO A 86 4.81 -0.13 -4.27
N MET A 87 4.93 -0.78 -3.11
CA MET A 87 3.82 -1.26 -2.31
C MET A 87 4.13 -1.13 -0.82
N MET A 88 3.11 -0.86 -0.03
CA MET A 88 3.19 -0.81 1.42
C MET A 88 1.89 -1.33 2.04
N VAL A 89 2.02 -2.06 3.14
CA VAL A 89 0.89 -2.47 3.97
C VAL A 89 0.31 -1.25 4.67
N VAL A 90 -1.02 -1.12 4.67
CA VAL A 90 -1.71 -0.18 5.55
C VAL A 90 -2.04 -0.92 6.84
N ASN A 91 -1.29 -0.63 7.89
CA ASN A 91 -1.48 -1.23 9.21
C ASN A 91 -2.79 -0.75 9.84
N THR A 92 -3.45 -1.65 10.55
CA THR A 92 -4.47 -1.29 11.53
C THR A 92 -3.84 -0.69 12.78
N LEU A 93 -4.65 -0.09 13.67
CA LEU A 93 -4.13 0.48 14.92
C LEU A 93 -3.49 -0.61 15.81
N ASP A 94 -4.11 -1.79 15.88
CA ASP A 94 -3.60 -2.91 16.67
C ASP A 94 -2.25 -3.42 16.13
N GLU A 95 -2.11 -3.50 14.80
CA GLU A 95 -0.85 -3.89 14.13
C GLU A 95 0.28 -2.88 14.34
N LEU A 96 -0.05 -1.61 14.61
CA LEU A 96 0.93 -0.53 14.79
C LEU A 96 1.80 -0.73 16.03
N ILE A 97 1.23 -1.33 17.08
CA ILE A 97 1.92 -1.58 18.35
C ILE A 97 3.08 -2.55 18.14
N GLU A 98 2.88 -3.53 17.26
CA GLU A 98 3.85 -4.60 16.98
C GLU A 98 4.71 -4.30 15.73
N ASP A 99 4.54 -3.15 15.08
CA ASP A 99 5.24 -2.83 13.83
C ASP A 99 6.77 -2.82 14.05
N PRO A 100 7.54 -3.65 13.32
CA PRO A 100 8.98 -3.76 13.53
C PRO A 100 9.76 -2.44 13.33
N GLN A 101 9.28 -1.54 12.47
CA GLN A 101 9.90 -0.24 12.28
C GLN A 101 9.69 0.67 13.49
N LEU A 102 8.53 0.62 14.12
CA LEU A 102 8.20 1.43 15.29
C LEU A 102 8.84 0.87 16.56
N VAL A 103 8.73 -0.45 16.76
CA VAL A 103 9.36 -1.14 17.90
C VAL A 103 10.87 -1.02 17.82
N GLY A 104 11.48 -1.32 16.67
CA GLY A 104 12.93 -1.22 16.47
C GLY A 104 13.46 0.21 16.55
N GLY A 105 12.62 1.20 16.29
CA GLY A 105 12.92 2.63 16.39
C GLY A 105 12.76 3.22 17.79
N GLY A 106 12.30 2.45 18.78
CA GLY A 106 11.98 2.97 20.12
C GLY A 106 10.85 3.99 20.11
N PHE A 107 9.91 3.84 19.18
CA PHE A 107 8.77 4.75 19.02
C PHE A 107 7.82 4.67 20.21
N TRP A 108 7.62 3.48 20.77
CA TRP A 108 6.77 3.26 21.93
C TRP A 108 7.59 3.37 23.23
N GLN A 109 7.16 4.24 24.13
CA GLN A 109 7.71 4.36 25.49
C GLN A 109 6.65 3.98 26.51
N GLU A 110 7.00 3.08 27.42
CA GLU A 110 6.14 2.67 28.52
C GLU A 110 6.28 3.66 29.69
N HIS A 111 5.15 4.13 30.20
CA HIS A 111 5.05 5.03 31.34
C HIS A 111 4.03 4.47 32.35
N ASP A 112 4.39 4.47 33.62
CA ASP A 112 3.46 4.18 34.72
C ASP A 112 2.71 5.46 35.10
N HIS A 113 1.44 5.55 34.71
CA HIS A 113 0.60 6.71 34.98
C HIS A 113 -0.18 6.54 36.30
N PRO A 114 -0.15 7.52 37.23
CA PRO A 114 -0.69 7.36 38.59
C PRO A 114 -2.20 7.04 38.67
N THR A 115 -2.96 7.31 37.62
CA THR A 115 -4.40 6.97 37.55
C THR A 115 -4.77 5.97 36.47
N GLU A 116 -3.90 5.73 35.49
CA GLU A 116 -4.22 4.89 34.31
C GLU A 116 -3.40 3.59 34.27
N GLY A 117 -2.35 3.47 35.10
CA GLY A 117 -1.44 2.32 35.10
C GLY A 117 -0.45 2.36 33.95
N ASP A 118 0.10 1.19 33.60
CA ASP A 118 1.09 1.04 32.52
C ASP A 118 0.49 1.43 31.16
N CYS A 119 1.04 2.48 30.54
CA CYS A 119 0.56 3.06 29.29
C CYS A 119 1.73 3.28 28.30
N ALA A 120 1.51 2.98 27.02
CA ALA A 120 2.51 3.21 25.97
C ALA A 120 2.21 4.51 25.20
N PHE A 121 3.21 5.39 25.09
CA PHE A 121 3.12 6.66 24.39
C PHE A 121 4.14 6.73 23.25
N GLU A 122 3.86 7.60 22.26
CA GLU A 122 4.85 7.93 21.23
C GLU A 122 6.05 8.66 21.84
N SER A 123 7.25 8.40 21.34
CA SER A 123 8.52 8.84 21.94
C SER A 123 8.74 10.36 22.03
N THR A 124 7.86 11.17 21.43
CA THR A 124 7.87 12.64 21.51
C THR A 124 6.85 13.22 22.50
N HIS A 125 6.07 12.38 23.19
CA HIS A 125 5.10 12.85 24.16
C HIS A 125 5.80 13.27 25.46
N GLU A 126 6.02 14.58 25.65
CA GLU A 126 6.49 15.12 26.94
C GLU A 126 5.30 15.26 27.91
N PHE A 127 5.44 14.69 29.11
CA PHE A 127 4.50 14.82 30.23
C PHE A 127 4.83 16.01 31.14
#